data_AF-A0A9R1D7G5-F1
#
_entry.id   AF-A0A9R1D7G5-F1
#
_cell.length_a   1.000
_cell.length_b   1.000
_cell.length_c   1.000
_cell.angle_alpha   90.00
_cell.angle_beta   90.00
_cell.angle_gamma   90.00
#
_symmetry.space_group_name_H-M   'P 1'
#
loop_
_entity.id
_entity.type
_entity.pdbx_description
1 polymer ?
#
loop_
_entity_poly.entity_id
_entity_poly.type
_entity_poly.pdbx_seq_one_letter_code
_entity_poly.pdbx_strand_id
1 'polypeptide(L)'
;MAQYTLQPETIQRSLQRLLNQPIHHTFVYYLSLQQQSAIDKSSSNLPLPYQKFLESYFRIGNPGSSTPYFVPFTDSKENIEQELSIVQDEIYSLDPSTLPTSSPLMKIATVDTKDSEPKWELMKEHWKVASHELCSGNKVPIESLSAYLFRDYAFKTDNPSAVTVVRTFTNEFGYELGGKAFSHLYQTGDSNISEGCFEEYE
;
A
#
# COMPACT_ATOMS: atom_id res chain seq x y z
N MET A 1 -4.77 -7.40 26.73
CA MET A 1 -4.37 -7.25 25.33
C MET A 1 -3.23 -8.19 25.01
N ALA A 2 -3.64 -9.36 24.56
CA ALA A 2 -2.79 -10.32 23.88
C ALA A 2 -2.28 -9.72 22.55
N GLN A 3 -1.27 -10.37 22.00
CA GLN A 3 -0.73 -10.05 20.68
C GLN A 3 -1.16 -11.14 19.71
N TYR A 4 -1.51 -10.76 18.48
CA TYR A 4 -1.96 -11.69 17.47
C TYR A 4 -1.26 -11.44 16.14
N THR A 5 -0.85 -12.49 15.44
CA THR A 5 -0.32 -12.43 14.07
C THR A 5 -1.31 -13.01 13.09
N LEU A 6 -1.26 -12.58 11.83
CA LEU A 6 -2.11 -13.16 10.78
C LEU A 6 -1.58 -14.53 10.37
N GLN A 7 -2.48 -15.47 10.14
CA GLN A 7 -2.12 -16.78 9.62
C GLN A 7 -1.62 -16.71 8.17
N PRO A 8 -0.64 -17.54 7.77
CA PRO A 8 -0.14 -17.60 6.40
C PRO A 8 -1.24 -17.78 5.34
N GLU A 9 -2.25 -18.62 5.59
CA GLU A 9 -3.36 -18.87 4.67
C GLU A 9 -4.22 -17.61 4.46
N THR A 10 -4.32 -16.77 5.48
CA THR A 10 -5.04 -15.49 5.41
C THR A 10 -4.26 -14.48 4.58
N ILE A 11 -2.94 -14.42 4.77
CA ILE A 11 -2.05 -13.57 3.99
C ILE A 11 -2.07 -14.00 2.52
N GLN A 12 -1.97 -15.30 2.24
CA GLN A 12 -2.00 -15.84 0.88
C GLN A 12 -3.31 -15.51 0.16
N ARG A 13 -4.47 -15.70 0.81
CA ARG A 13 -5.78 -15.34 0.23
C ARG A 13 -5.88 -13.84 -0.04
N SER A 14 -5.36 -13.01 0.86
CA SER A 14 -5.34 -11.56 0.70
C SER A 14 -4.46 -11.13 -0.47
N LEU A 15 -3.28 -11.74 -0.59
CA LEU A 15 -2.38 -11.52 -1.72
C LEU A 15 -3.05 -11.90 -3.05
N GLN A 16 -3.65 -13.08 -3.13
CA GLN A 16 -4.35 -13.52 -4.34
C GLN A 16 -5.48 -12.57 -4.75
N ARG A 17 -6.20 -11.97 -3.80
CA ARG A 17 -7.20 -10.94 -4.13
C ARG A 17 -6.57 -9.69 -4.71
N LEU A 18 -5.45 -9.22 -4.14
CA LEU A 18 -4.73 -8.04 -4.63
C LEU A 18 -4.19 -8.25 -6.05
N LEU A 19 -3.61 -9.41 -6.33
CA LEU A 19 -3.13 -9.76 -7.67
C LEU A 19 -4.21 -9.74 -8.75
N ASN A 20 -5.47 -9.94 -8.36
CA ASN A 20 -6.62 -9.90 -9.27
C ASN A 20 -7.27 -8.51 -9.39
N GLN A 21 -6.73 -7.49 -8.71
CA GLN A 21 -7.20 -6.11 -8.84
C GLN A 21 -6.37 -5.34 -9.86
N PRO A 22 -6.99 -4.50 -10.71
CA PRO A 22 -6.27 -3.60 -11.61
C PRO A 22 -5.74 -2.40 -10.81
N ILE A 23 -4.67 -2.63 -10.06
CA ILE A 23 -3.99 -1.60 -9.25
C ILE A 23 -2.63 -1.36 -9.89
N HIS A 24 -2.40 -0.17 -10.39
CA HIS A 24 -1.13 0.21 -10.99
C HIS A 24 -0.02 0.10 -9.95
N HIS A 25 1.14 -0.41 -10.37
CA HIS A 25 2.30 -0.54 -9.48
C HIS A 25 2.70 0.77 -8.79
N THR A 26 2.45 1.93 -9.40
CA THR A 26 2.78 3.24 -8.80
C THR A 26 1.91 3.61 -7.60
N PHE A 27 0.86 2.82 -7.31
CA PHE A 27 0.10 2.89 -6.07
C PHE A 27 0.97 2.75 -4.82
N VAL A 28 2.11 2.04 -4.91
CA VAL A 28 3.09 1.95 -3.82
C VAL A 28 3.67 3.33 -3.42
N TYR A 29 3.97 4.19 -4.41
CA TYR A 29 4.47 5.54 -4.14
C TYR A 29 3.38 6.39 -3.51
N TYR A 30 2.15 6.25 -3.99
CA TYR A 30 1.00 6.93 -3.41
C TYR A 30 0.79 6.53 -1.94
N LEU A 31 0.89 5.25 -1.60
CA LEU A 31 0.82 4.78 -0.21
C LEU A 31 1.95 5.37 0.64
N SER A 32 3.19 5.42 0.11
CA SER A 32 4.33 6.02 0.81
C SER A 32 4.11 7.51 1.10
N LEU A 33 3.65 8.28 0.10
CA LEU A 33 3.33 9.69 0.28
C LEU A 33 2.16 9.90 1.25
N GLN A 34 1.14 9.05 1.19
CA GLN A 34 0.00 9.13 2.09
C GLN A 34 0.40 8.86 3.54
N GLN A 35 1.24 7.86 3.80
CA GLN A 35 1.78 7.60 5.13
C GLN A 35 2.61 8.78 5.62
N GLN A 36 3.49 9.32 4.77
CA GLN A 36 4.31 10.47 5.14
C GLN A 36 3.46 11.70 5.46
N SER A 37 2.39 11.93 4.69
CA SER A 37 1.40 12.99 4.95
C SER A 37 0.74 12.84 6.32
N ALA A 38 0.43 11.60 6.72
CA ALA A 38 -0.12 11.30 8.04
C ALA A 38 0.88 11.58 9.17
N ILE A 39 2.14 11.19 8.98
CA ILE A 39 3.24 11.41 9.94
C ILE A 39 3.49 12.90 10.14
N ASP A 40 3.64 13.65 9.05
CA ASP A 40 3.98 15.07 9.07
C ASP A 40 2.76 15.96 9.32
N LYS A 41 1.55 15.40 9.26
CA LYS A 41 0.26 16.10 9.33
C LYS A 41 0.17 17.25 8.32
N SER A 42 0.72 17.01 7.13
CA SER A 42 0.84 17.98 6.03
C SER A 42 0.63 17.25 4.71
N SER A 43 0.02 17.89 3.73
CA SER A 43 -0.04 17.36 2.35
C SER A 43 1.06 17.90 1.45
N SER A 44 1.89 18.81 1.96
CA SER A 44 2.91 19.56 1.20
C SER A 44 4.30 19.39 1.80
N ASN A 45 5.33 19.61 0.96
CA ASN A 45 6.75 19.51 1.34
C ASN A 45 7.13 18.13 1.91
N LEU A 46 6.52 17.07 1.36
CA LEU A 46 6.68 15.70 1.80
C LEU A 46 7.98 15.12 1.23
N PRO A 47 8.83 14.51 2.07
CA PRO A 47 9.84 13.59 1.56
C PRO A 47 9.14 12.36 0.97
N LEU A 48 9.85 11.64 0.09
CA LEU A 48 9.39 10.35 -0.41
C LEU A 48 10.33 9.25 0.10
N PRO A 49 10.09 8.69 1.31
CA PRO A 49 10.94 7.67 1.91
C PRO A 49 10.70 6.28 1.31
N TYR A 50 10.68 6.19 -0.02
CA TYR A 50 10.22 5.03 -0.76
C TYR A 50 10.95 3.73 -0.40
N GLN A 51 12.28 3.78 -0.30
CA GLN A 51 13.09 2.62 0.09
C GLN A 51 12.68 2.08 1.47
N LYS A 52 12.58 2.97 2.48
CA LYS A 52 12.18 2.59 3.84
C LYS A 52 10.75 2.03 3.87
N PHE A 53 9.88 2.57 3.02
CA PHE A 53 8.51 2.09 2.86
C PHE A 53 8.46 0.66 2.32
N LEU A 54 9.22 0.37 1.25
CA LEU A 54 9.35 -0.99 0.70
C LEU A 54 9.94 -1.96 1.72
N GLU A 55 10.98 -1.55 2.44
CA GLU A 55 11.61 -2.34 3.50
C GLU A 55 10.63 -2.71 4.61
N SER A 56 9.73 -1.79 4.96
CA SER A 56 8.77 -1.96 6.05
C SER A 56 7.58 -2.86 5.70
N TYR A 57 7.11 -2.82 4.45
CA TYR A 57 5.84 -3.45 4.07
C TYR A 57 5.92 -4.46 2.92
N PHE A 58 6.89 -4.36 2.02
CA PHE A 58 6.92 -5.19 0.81
C PHE A 58 8.09 -6.18 0.79
N ARG A 59 8.93 -6.17 1.84
CA ARG A 59 10.05 -7.10 1.97
C ARG A 59 9.59 -8.53 2.20
N ILE A 60 9.97 -9.45 1.31
CA ILE A 60 9.70 -10.89 1.43
C ILE A 60 10.99 -11.73 1.52
N GLY A 61 12.13 -11.14 1.14
CA GLY A 61 13.42 -11.82 1.10
C GLY A 61 14.27 -11.62 2.34
N ASN A 62 15.12 -12.61 2.62
CA ASN A 62 16.21 -12.47 3.58
C ASN A 62 17.17 -11.33 3.17
N PRO A 63 17.88 -10.72 4.15
CA PRO A 63 18.95 -9.78 3.82
C PRO A 63 19.93 -10.40 2.81
N GLY A 64 20.12 -9.75 1.66
CA GLY A 64 20.99 -10.24 0.57
C GLY A 64 20.31 -11.05 -0.54
N SER A 65 18.98 -11.22 -0.51
CA SER A 65 18.22 -11.76 -1.65
C SER A 65 18.35 -10.84 -2.88
N SER A 66 18.43 -11.42 -4.07
CA SER A 66 18.34 -10.68 -5.35
C SER A 66 16.93 -10.14 -5.62
N THR A 67 15.92 -10.68 -4.93
CA THR A 67 14.52 -10.24 -4.98
C THR A 67 14.01 -9.95 -3.57
N PRO A 68 14.42 -8.83 -2.94
CA PRO A 68 14.07 -8.56 -1.55
C PRO A 68 12.61 -8.13 -1.37
N TYR A 69 11.95 -7.61 -2.41
CA TYR A 69 10.61 -7.03 -2.33
C TYR A 69 9.60 -7.76 -3.23
N PHE A 70 8.32 -7.65 -2.90
CA PHE A 70 7.26 -8.12 -3.77
C PHE A 70 6.11 -7.12 -3.74
N VAL A 71 5.80 -6.47 -4.85
CA VAL A 71 4.65 -5.57 -4.95
C VAL A 71 3.55 -6.24 -5.78
N PRO A 72 2.36 -6.50 -5.20
CA PRO A 72 1.31 -7.29 -5.84
C PRO A 72 0.37 -6.43 -6.70
N PHE A 73 0.91 -5.43 -7.39
CA PHE A 73 0.14 -4.43 -8.13
C PHE A 73 0.53 -4.46 -9.60
N THR A 74 -0.46 -4.66 -10.47
CA THR A 74 -0.34 -4.70 -11.93
C THR A 74 -1.63 -4.17 -12.54
N ASP A 75 -1.53 -3.51 -13.70
CA ASP A 75 -2.69 -3.03 -14.44
C ASP A 75 -3.28 -4.12 -15.37
N SER A 76 -2.52 -5.18 -15.66
CA SER A 76 -2.97 -6.27 -16.51
C SER A 76 -3.68 -7.38 -15.76
N LYS A 77 -4.77 -7.85 -16.38
CA LYS A 77 -5.51 -9.05 -15.95
C LYS A 77 -5.17 -10.30 -16.74
N GLU A 78 -4.55 -10.16 -17.92
CA GLU A 78 -4.36 -11.26 -18.87
C GLU A 78 -2.96 -11.87 -18.78
N ASN A 79 -1.95 -11.12 -18.30
CA ASN A 79 -0.56 -11.56 -18.20
C ASN A 79 0.08 -11.15 -16.86
N ILE A 80 -0.62 -11.39 -15.76
CA ILE A 80 -0.22 -10.98 -14.39
C ILE A 80 1.22 -11.40 -14.08
N GLU A 81 1.63 -12.64 -14.37
CA GLU A 81 2.98 -13.12 -14.04
C GLU A 81 4.09 -12.35 -14.77
N GLN A 82 3.92 -12.13 -16.07
CA GLN A 82 4.90 -11.42 -16.88
C GLN A 82 4.99 -9.95 -16.46
N GLU A 83 3.85 -9.30 -16.24
CA GLU A 83 3.84 -7.90 -15.83
C GLU A 83 4.38 -7.71 -14.42
N LEU A 84 4.05 -8.60 -13.48
CA LEU A 84 4.65 -8.58 -12.15
C LEU A 84 6.17 -8.71 -12.20
N SER A 85 6.71 -9.55 -13.09
CA SER A 85 8.16 -9.66 -13.28
C SER A 85 8.77 -8.33 -13.71
N ILE A 86 8.17 -7.65 -14.69
CA ILE A 86 8.62 -6.33 -15.16
C ILE A 86 8.51 -5.30 -14.03
N VAL A 87 7.38 -5.28 -13.32
CA VAL A 87 7.14 -4.37 -12.19
C VAL A 87 8.16 -4.59 -11.07
N GLN A 88 8.52 -5.84 -10.76
CA GLN A 88 9.55 -6.11 -9.75
C GLN A 88 10.90 -5.53 -10.20
N ASP A 89 11.31 -5.76 -11.44
CA ASP A 89 12.56 -5.23 -11.99
C ASP A 89 12.59 -3.68 -12.00
N GLU A 90 11.46 -3.05 -12.33
CA GLU A 90 11.29 -1.60 -12.25
C GLU A 90 11.42 -1.11 -10.81
N ILE A 91 10.73 -1.73 -9.84
CA ILE A 91 10.79 -1.33 -8.43
C ILE A 91 12.21 -1.40 -7.87
N TYR A 92 13.03 -2.34 -8.33
CA TYR A 92 14.43 -2.46 -7.91
C TYR A 92 15.36 -1.43 -8.53
N SER A 93 15.02 -0.93 -9.72
CA SER A 93 15.90 -0.06 -10.51
C SER A 93 15.48 1.41 -10.50
N LEU A 94 14.24 1.72 -10.11
CA LEU A 94 13.69 3.05 -10.23
C LEU A 94 14.01 3.93 -9.01
N ASP A 95 14.67 5.04 -9.27
CA ASP A 95 14.73 6.17 -8.34
C ASP A 95 13.42 6.97 -8.48
N PRO A 96 12.67 7.25 -7.39
CA PRO A 96 11.44 8.05 -7.49
C PRO A 96 11.63 9.43 -8.15
N SER A 97 12.84 10.00 -8.10
CA SER A 97 13.17 11.26 -8.76
C SER A 97 13.26 11.17 -10.29
N THR A 98 13.34 9.95 -10.84
CA THR A 98 13.39 9.68 -12.29
C THR A 98 12.07 9.19 -12.85
N LEU A 99 10.99 9.21 -12.04
CA LEU A 99 9.64 8.90 -12.51
C LEU A 99 9.31 9.74 -13.75
N PRO A 100 8.86 9.11 -14.85
CA PRO A 100 8.48 9.85 -16.05
C PRO A 100 7.41 10.88 -15.72
N THR A 101 7.49 12.07 -16.33
CA THR A 101 6.47 13.11 -16.17
C THR A 101 5.07 12.65 -16.62
N SER A 102 5.00 11.60 -17.44
CA SER A 102 3.77 10.95 -17.86
C SER A 102 3.23 9.90 -16.87
N SER A 103 3.93 9.63 -15.77
CA SER A 103 3.51 8.66 -14.76
C SER A 103 2.16 9.08 -14.17
N PRO A 104 1.21 8.14 -13.94
CA PRO A 104 -0.06 8.43 -13.28
C PRO A 104 0.11 9.12 -11.91
N LEU A 105 1.21 8.86 -11.20
CA LEU A 105 1.52 9.53 -9.93
C LEU A 105 1.64 11.05 -10.07
N MET A 106 2.15 11.54 -11.19
CA MET A 106 2.32 12.98 -11.47
C MET A 106 0.99 13.72 -11.65
N LYS A 107 -0.12 12.98 -11.84
CA LYS A 107 -1.49 13.54 -11.83
C LYS A 107 -2.06 13.70 -10.42
N ILE A 108 -1.43 13.06 -9.43
CA ILE A 108 -1.92 12.92 -8.06
C ILE A 108 -1.09 13.76 -7.09
N ALA A 109 0.20 13.93 -7.40
CA ALA A 109 1.14 14.72 -6.63
C ALA A 109 2.00 15.59 -7.54
N THR A 110 2.40 16.76 -7.03
CA THR A 110 3.42 17.61 -7.64
C THR A 110 4.76 17.38 -6.95
N VAL A 111 5.86 17.57 -7.68
CA VAL A 111 7.23 17.50 -7.15
C VAL A 111 7.97 18.79 -7.44
N ASP A 112 8.60 19.36 -6.41
CA ASP A 112 9.60 20.41 -6.54
C ASP A 112 10.99 19.79 -6.47
N THR A 113 11.77 19.95 -7.53
CA THR A 113 13.13 19.40 -7.69
C THR A 113 14.21 20.48 -7.56
N LYS A 114 13.85 21.69 -7.11
CA LYS A 114 14.83 22.79 -6.94
C LYS A 114 15.81 22.54 -5.79
N ASP A 115 15.41 21.76 -4.79
CA ASP A 115 16.25 21.36 -3.68
C ASP A 115 17.03 20.08 -3.98
N SER A 116 18.09 19.81 -3.21
CA SER A 116 18.89 18.58 -3.34
C SER A 116 18.09 17.30 -3.09
N GLU A 117 16.93 17.40 -2.44
CA GLU A 117 15.97 16.33 -2.25
C GLU A 117 14.60 16.75 -2.82
N PRO A 118 13.97 15.94 -3.68
CA PRO A 118 12.68 16.28 -4.25
C PRO A 118 11.61 16.36 -3.16
N LYS A 119 10.81 17.44 -3.19
CA LYS A 119 9.71 17.67 -2.26
C LYS A 119 8.38 17.46 -2.94
N TRP A 120 7.57 16.57 -2.38
CA TRP A 120 6.28 16.18 -2.96
C TRP A 120 5.13 16.91 -2.27
N GLU A 121 4.05 17.11 -3.02
CA GLU A 121 2.79 17.63 -2.50
C GLU A 121 1.63 16.82 -3.09
N LEU A 122 0.82 16.23 -2.21
CA LEU A 122 -0.42 15.57 -2.60
C LEU A 122 -1.45 16.64 -2.97
N MET A 123 -1.97 16.55 -4.19
CA MET A 123 -2.97 17.49 -4.68
C MET A 123 -4.28 17.38 -3.88
N LYS A 124 -5.08 18.44 -3.89
CA LYS A 124 -6.40 18.42 -3.25
C LYS A 124 -7.27 17.31 -3.87
N GLU A 125 -7.94 16.54 -3.01
CA GLU A 125 -8.75 15.37 -3.42
C GLU A 125 -7.96 14.30 -4.21
N HIS A 126 -6.65 14.20 -3.97
CA HIS A 126 -5.76 13.20 -4.58
C HIS A 126 -6.33 11.77 -4.58
N TRP A 127 -7.10 11.37 -3.57
CA TRP A 127 -7.74 10.05 -3.48
C TRP A 127 -8.74 9.77 -4.61
N LYS A 128 -9.38 10.80 -5.19
CA LYS A 128 -10.27 10.65 -6.35
C LYS A 128 -9.47 10.35 -7.61
N VAL A 129 -8.41 11.13 -7.83
CA VAL A 129 -7.51 10.95 -8.96
C VAL A 129 -6.79 9.61 -8.85
N ALA A 130 -6.31 9.24 -7.65
CA ALA A 130 -5.70 7.94 -7.39
C ALA A 130 -6.66 6.78 -7.69
N SER A 131 -7.92 6.85 -7.26
CA SER A 131 -8.90 5.81 -7.62
C SER A 131 -9.06 5.67 -9.12
N HIS A 132 -9.13 6.78 -9.86
CA HIS A 132 -9.28 6.75 -11.31
C HIS A 132 -8.02 6.25 -12.04
N GLU A 133 -6.86 6.87 -11.73
CA GLU A 133 -5.61 6.73 -12.47
C GLU A 133 -4.77 5.53 -12.01
N LEU A 134 -4.86 5.13 -10.74
CA LEU A 134 -4.07 4.02 -10.17
C LEU A 134 -4.89 2.76 -9.92
N CYS A 135 -6.22 2.87 -9.88
CA CYS A 135 -7.09 1.72 -9.57
C CYS A 135 -8.12 1.46 -10.67
N SER A 136 -7.96 2.09 -11.84
CA SER A 136 -8.89 1.99 -12.97
C SER A 136 -10.36 2.30 -12.58
N GLY A 137 -10.55 3.23 -11.63
CA GLY A 137 -11.85 3.60 -11.07
C GLY A 137 -12.42 2.59 -10.06
N ASN A 138 -11.72 1.50 -9.76
CA ASN A 138 -12.13 0.51 -8.78
C ASN A 138 -11.69 0.92 -7.37
N LYS A 139 -12.37 0.35 -6.37
CA LYS A 139 -11.98 0.50 -4.98
C LYS A 139 -11.01 -0.59 -4.57
N VAL A 140 -9.99 -0.21 -3.82
CA VAL A 140 -8.98 -1.13 -3.33
C VAL A 140 -9.55 -1.95 -2.16
N PRO A 141 -9.43 -3.30 -2.18
CA PRO A 141 -9.90 -4.18 -1.10
C PRO A 141 -9.05 -3.96 0.15
N ILE A 142 -9.57 -3.21 1.12
CA ILE A 142 -8.73 -2.70 2.20
C ILE A 142 -8.36 -3.74 3.23
N GLU A 143 -9.22 -4.73 3.48
CA GLU A 143 -8.92 -5.79 4.44
C GLU A 143 -7.75 -6.64 3.91
N SER A 144 -7.81 -6.99 2.62
CA SER A 144 -6.73 -7.72 1.95
C SER A 144 -5.44 -6.90 1.82
N LEU A 145 -5.54 -5.62 1.47
CA LEU A 145 -4.36 -4.73 1.44
C LEU A 145 -3.71 -4.62 2.82
N SER A 146 -4.50 -4.38 3.86
CA SER A 146 -4.00 -4.25 5.23
C SER A 146 -3.36 -5.55 5.71
N ALA A 147 -4.02 -6.69 5.47
CA ALA A 147 -3.49 -8.00 5.83
C ALA A 147 -2.15 -8.30 5.15
N TYR A 148 -2.00 -7.88 3.89
CA TYR A 148 -0.75 -8.05 3.16
C TYR A 148 0.38 -7.15 3.70
N LEU A 149 0.11 -5.85 3.90
CA LEU A 149 1.13 -4.90 4.40
C LEU A 149 1.60 -5.27 5.81
N PHE A 150 0.69 -5.69 6.68
CA PHE A 150 0.98 -5.99 8.08
C PHE A 150 1.20 -7.49 8.36
N ARG A 151 1.50 -8.29 7.34
CA ARG A 151 1.67 -9.75 7.47
C ARG A 151 2.73 -10.17 8.50
N ASP A 152 3.77 -9.35 8.67
CA ASP A 152 4.91 -9.61 9.55
C ASP A 152 4.79 -8.88 10.90
N TYR A 153 3.63 -8.31 11.21
CA TYR A 153 3.38 -7.52 12.42
C TYR A 153 2.41 -8.24 13.37
N ALA A 154 2.60 -8.01 14.67
CA ALA A 154 1.65 -8.44 15.69
C ALA A 154 0.68 -7.30 16.05
N PHE A 155 -0.60 -7.63 16.17
CA PHE A 155 -1.67 -6.72 16.56
C PHE A 155 -1.98 -6.87 18.04
N LYS A 156 -1.94 -5.77 18.77
CA LYS A 156 -2.31 -5.74 20.19
C LYS A 156 -3.82 -5.47 20.32
N THR A 157 -4.60 -6.51 20.59
CA THR A 157 -6.08 -6.44 20.69
C THR A 157 -6.59 -7.58 21.56
N ASP A 158 -7.84 -7.50 22.04
CA ASP A 158 -8.51 -8.61 22.72
C ASP A 158 -9.52 -9.33 21.80
N ASN A 159 -9.79 -8.78 20.60
CA ASN A 159 -10.73 -9.36 19.64
C ASN A 159 -10.23 -9.11 18.19
N PRO A 160 -9.29 -9.94 17.70
CA PRO A 160 -8.72 -9.77 16.38
C PRO A 160 -9.75 -10.06 15.28
N SER A 161 -9.79 -9.20 14.26
CA SER A 161 -10.78 -9.25 13.17
C SER A 161 -10.37 -8.36 12.01
N ALA A 162 -11.13 -8.37 10.91
CA ALA A 162 -10.99 -7.42 9.80
C ALA A 162 -10.93 -5.96 10.29
N VAL A 163 -11.74 -5.60 11.29
CA VAL A 163 -11.74 -4.24 11.85
C VAL A 163 -10.39 -3.90 12.49
N THR A 164 -9.70 -4.87 13.10
CA THR A 164 -8.37 -4.65 13.70
C THR A 164 -7.33 -4.29 12.65
N VAL A 165 -7.26 -5.04 11.55
CA VAL A 165 -6.27 -4.78 10.48
C VAL A 165 -6.58 -3.47 9.75
N VAL A 166 -7.86 -3.20 9.46
CA VAL A 166 -8.26 -1.95 8.79
C VAL A 166 -8.02 -0.74 9.70
N ARG A 167 -8.29 -0.82 11.00
CA ARG A 167 -7.98 0.28 11.93
C ARG A 167 -6.49 0.56 12.02
N THR A 168 -5.67 -0.49 12.01
CA THR A 168 -4.21 -0.36 11.97
C THR A 168 -3.79 0.40 10.72
N PHE A 169 -4.33 0.03 9.56
CA PHE A 169 -4.10 0.77 8.32
C PHE A 169 -4.55 2.23 8.41
N THR A 170 -5.78 2.49 8.84
CA THR A 170 -6.29 3.88 8.86
C THR A 170 -5.49 4.77 9.79
N ASN A 171 -5.00 4.23 10.92
CA ASN A 171 -4.13 4.96 11.84
C ASN A 171 -2.76 5.24 11.21
N GLU A 172 -2.15 4.23 10.59
CA GLU A 172 -0.82 4.32 9.99
C GLU A 172 -0.80 5.29 8.81
N PHE A 173 -1.85 5.28 7.98
CA PHE A 173 -1.94 6.07 6.76
C PHE A 173 -2.80 7.35 6.92
N GLY A 174 -3.20 7.71 8.14
CA GLY A 174 -3.92 8.95 8.44
C GLY A 174 -5.31 9.07 7.79
N TYR A 175 -6.00 7.95 7.61
CA TYR A 175 -7.38 7.94 7.12
C TYR A 175 -8.38 7.94 8.27
N GLU A 176 -9.52 8.59 8.06
CA GLU A 176 -10.71 8.40 8.88
C GLU A 176 -11.53 7.23 8.32
N LEU A 177 -11.77 6.20 9.12
CA LEU A 177 -12.59 5.05 8.72
C LEU A 177 -14.01 5.51 8.37
N GLY A 178 -14.44 5.26 7.12
CA GLY A 178 -15.72 5.77 6.60
C GLY A 178 -15.68 7.23 6.13
N GLY A 179 -14.59 7.95 6.36
CA GLY A 179 -14.37 9.30 5.87
C GLY A 179 -14.34 9.38 4.33
N LYS A 180 -14.44 10.60 3.78
CA LYS A 180 -14.59 10.82 2.34
C LYS A 180 -13.47 10.20 1.50
N ALA A 181 -12.22 10.40 1.91
CA ALA A 181 -11.06 9.85 1.20
C ALA A 181 -11.06 8.33 1.25
N PHE A 182 -11.26 7.77 2.45
CA PHE A 182 -11.31 6.33 2.67
C PHE A 182 -12.41 5.67 1.84
N SER A 183 -13.64 6.14 1.98
CA SER A 183 -14.82 5.58 1.34
C SER A 183 -14.79 5.71 -0.19
N HIS A 184 -14.00 6.63 -0.73
CA HIS A 184 -13.84 6.78 -2.18
C HIS A 184 -12.83 5.79 -2.75
N LEU A 185 -11.67 5.63 -2.09
CA LEU A 185 -10.57 4.82 -2.60
C LEU A 185 -10.65 3.34 -2.20
N TYR A 186 -11.25 3.06 -1.04
CA TYR A 186 -11.22 1.74 -0.42
C TYR A 186 -12.61 1.14 -0.26
N GLN A 187 -12.68 -0.19 -0.31
CA GLN A 187 -13.86 -0.97 0.01
C GLN A 187 -13.57 -1.93 1.16
N THR A 188 -14.51 -2.06 2.08
CA THR A 188 -14.51 -3.04 3.18
C THR A 188 -15.40 -4.24 2.81
N GLY A 189 -15.30 -5.34 3.57
CA GLY A 189 -16.04 -6.58 3.31
C GLY A 189 -15.48 -7.38 2.14
N ASP A 190 -14.24 -7.13 1.75
CA ASP A 190 -13.54 -7.88 0.70
C ASP A 190 -12.96 -9.21 1.20
N SER A 191 -12.94 -9.42 2.51
CA SER A 191 -12.39 -10.62 3.13
C SER A 191 -13.35 -11.21 4.18
N ASN A 192 -13.03 -12.43 4.61
CA ASN A 192 -13.68 -13.08 5.75
C ASN A 192 -12.69 -13.14 6.94
N ILE A 193 -11.87 -12.10 7.14
CA ILE A 193 -10.91 -12.06 8.24
C ILE A 193 -11.68 -11.95 9.57
N SER A 194 -11.69 -13.07 10.30
CA SER A 194 -12.28 -13.23 11.62
C SER A 194 -11.21 -13.68 12.63
N GLU A 195 -11.58 -13.85 13.89
CA GLU A 195 -10.67 -14.27 14.97
C GLU A 195 -9.85 -15.51 14.61
N GLY A 196 -10.47 -16.53 14.01
CA GLY A 196 -9.79 -17.76 13.59
C GLY A 196 -8.81 -17.61 12.41
N CYS A 197 -8.61 -16.39 11.90
CA CYS A 197 -7.58 -16.08 10.90
C CYS A 197 -6.28 -15.57 11.55
N PHE A 198 -6.22 -15.54 12.89
CA PHE A 198 -5.10 -15.06 13.68
C PHE A 198 -4.58 -16.16 14.60
N GLU A 199 -3.32 -16.04 14.97
CA GLU A 199 -2.65 -16.84 15.99
C GLU A 199 -2.19 -15.93 17.11
N GLU A 200 -2.37 -16.35 18.36
CA GLU A 200 -1.83 -15.62 19.51
C GLU A 200 -0.30 -15.71 19.47
N TYR A 201 0.34 -14.55 19.55
CA TYR A 201 1.79 -14.40 19.55
C TYR A 201 2.28 -14.52 21.00
N GLU A 202 3.00 -15.60 21.31
CA GLU A 202 3.60 -15.85 22.63
C GLU A 202 4.81 -14.94 22.94
#